data_AF-A0A8S1E9C4-F1
#
_entry.id   AF-A0A8S1E9C4-F1
#
_cell.length_a   1.000
_cell.length_b   1.000
_cell.length_c   1.000
_cell.angle_alpha   90.00
_cell.angle_beta   90.00
_cell.angle_gamma   90.00
#
_symmetry.space_group_name_H-M   'P 1'
#
loop_
_entity.id
_entity.type
_entity.pdbx_description
1 polymer ?
#
loop_
_entity_poly.entity_id
_entity_poly.type
_entity_poly.pdbx_seq_one_letter_code
_entity_poly.pdbx_strand_id
1 'polypeptide(L)'
;MNFKYEICKFYDCPEKIIQVRRTVFIEEQNTPESEEWNDNEELNSIYCICIIDEKIVGCGRIRSYAQDIYKMERIAVLKNFRGRHIGREIVRRLVRHSSRLNEECSIIAYAQVAALSLYQKLGFIVVSNSFLDVDIEHKTIYYSTRDGLKHFVNNHEEQSSCKYYEIFHPSCMKQLREMNERLQCYRTLNIHALSLMLDATDLPNIICSRFSNFVIIALQAHGRENIENNEMEDIMSLGNELLFLADEELNTGHYRNVKDCWRYLYGAVQCVRCFLFVKWKEIQRALKCADYGLCMGLVDESILPLRKFTNALHSSLPVPDSGIINPQYFEKCELSIAKVYPTIPLKEITNECEETIIKYCHHEKPLIIRNIYNKMEAVQKWNFTYFFEKMHARTFPVEIGSSYSAEGSSQKMMSFKDFLVNRNNETLYLGQHNIFKQIEFLLDDIIIPNICFYNDINIENVERNTWIGPANTIFGKKLIRLCAPKWGRNMYPIDGILSNTSQIDGEFPDFEKFPKFGKVEEIFETVVGPGDALFIPRGWWHMVKSLTPSISLSHWFD
;
A
#
# COMPACT_ATOMS: atom_id res chain seq x y z
N MET A 1 34.39 7.14 -0.12
CA MET A 1 34.62 5.72 0.23
C MET A 1 33.33 4.98 -0.02
N ASN A 2 33.35 3.96 -0.88
CA ASN A 2 32.17 3.16 -1.17
C ASN A 2 32.22 1.91 -0.30
N PHE A 3 31.25 1.76 0.59
CA PHE A 3 31.10 0.57 1.43
C PHE A 3 30.33 -0.48 0.64
N LYS A 4 30.97 -1.59 0.29
CA LYS A 4 30.30 -2.77 -0.29
C LYS A 4 29.80 -3.65 0.87
N TYR A 5 28.66 -4.33 0.69
CA TYR A 5 28.09 -5.20 1.72
C TYR A 5 27.55 -6.48 1.08
N GLU A 6 27.93 -7.62 1.65
CA GLU A 6 27.65 -8.94 1.08
C GLU A 6 27.08 -9.87 2.15
N ILE A 7 26.13 -10.71 1.75
CA ILE A 7 25.67 -11.85 2.56
C ILE A 7 26.48 -13.07 2.12
N CYS A 8 27.04 -13.80 3.07
CA CYS A 8 27.96 -14.92 2.83
C CYS A 8 27.83 -15.99 3.91
N LYS A 9 28.45 -17.15 3.67
CA LYS A 9 28.74 -18.19 4.65
C LYS A 9 30.16 -18.03 5.19
N PHE A 10 30.41 -18.58 6.37
CA PHE A 10 31.71 -18.43 7.06
C PHE A 10 32.90 -18.90 6.19
N TYR A 11 32.71 -20.00 5.45
CA TYR A 11 33.74 -20.57 4.56
C TYR A 11 34.02 -19.75 3.29
N ASP A 12 33.21 -18.73 2.96
CA ASP A 12 33.46 -17.88 1.78
C ASP A 12 34.64 -16.92 2.00
N CYS A 13 34.90 -16.52 3.26
CA CYS A 13 35.99 -15.60 3.62
C CYS A 13 36.47 -15.71 5.09
N PRO A 14 36.75 -16.93 5.61
CA PRO A 14 36.89 -17.19 7.06
C PRO A 14 38.00 -16.36 7.69
N GLU A 15 39.19 -16.30 7.10
CA GLU A 15 40.34 -15.53 7.61
C GLU A 15 40.00 -14.05 7.82
N LYS A 16 39.29 -13.43 6.87
CA LYS A 16 38.92 -12.00 6.93
C LYS A 16 37.85 -11.75 8.00
N ILE A 17 36.93 -12.69 8.22
CA ILE A 17 35.93 -12.63 9.31
C ILE A 17 36.61 -12.81 10.67
N ILE A 18 37.48 -13.83 10.80
CA ILE A 18 38.28 -14.10 12.01
C ILE A 18 39.10 -12.87 12.38
N GLN A 19 39.79 -12.23 11.43
CA GLN A 19 40.62 -11.05 11.69
C GLN A 19 39.82 -9.90 12.32
N VAL A 20 38.66 -9.55 11.75
CA VAL A 20 37.83 -8.45 12.27
C VAL A 20 37.25 -8.78 13.65
N ARG A 21 36.85 -10.03 13.89
CA ARG A 21 36.34 -10.47 15.19
C ARG A 21 37.43 -10.51 16.26
N ARG A 22 38.62 -11.03 15.92
CA ARG A 22 39.79 -11.06 16.81
C ARG A 22 40.16 -9.64 17.28
N THR A 23 40.25 -8.68 16.36
CA THR A 23 40.57 -7.29 16.73
C THR A 23 39.47 -6.59 17.54
N VAL A 24 38.20 -6.91 17.32
CA VAL A 24 37.10 -6.22 18.03
C VAL A 24 36.73 -6.87 19.36
N PHE A 25 36.73 -8.20 19.48
CA PHE A 25 36.34 -8.92 20.70
C PHE A 25 37.56 -9.29 21.56
N ILE A 26 38.55 -9.99 21.00
CA ILE A 26 39.70 -10.46 21.76
C ILE A 26 40.67 -9.31 22.08
N GLU A 27 41.12 -8.54 21.07
CA GLU A 27 42.16 -7.51 21.26
C GLU A 27 41.64 -6.20 21.89
N GLU A 28 40.38 -5.81 21.64
CA GLU A 28 39.82 -4.54 22.16
C GLU A 28 38.90 -4.73 23.38
N GLN A 29 38.10 -5.81 23.43
CA GLN A 29 37.15 -6.06 24.53
C GLN A 29 37.66 -7.10 25.55
N ASN A 30 38.85 -7.69 25.32
CA ASN A 30 39.47 -8.70 26.18
C ASN A 30 38.62 -9.99 26.34
N THR A 31 37.77 -10.29 25.36
CA THR A 31 37.01 -11.55 25.33
C THR A 31 37.98 -12.74 25.27
N PRO A 32 37.89 -13.73 26.18
CA PRO A 32 38.74 -14.92 26.12
C PRO A 32 38.56 -15.65 24.79
N GLU A 33 39.67 -16.06 24.14
CA GLU A 33 39.60 -16.69 22.82
C GLU A 33 38.81 -18.01 22.81
N SER A 34 38.77 -18.71 23.95
CA SER A 34 37.95 -19.92 24.14
C SER A 34 36.44 -19.68 24.08
N GLU A 35 35.98 -18.45 24.33
CA GLU A 35 34.57 -18.07 24.28
C GLU A 35 34.17 -17.45 22.93
N GLU A 36 35.16 -17.10 22.07
CA GLU A 36 34.90 -16.41 20.81
C GLU A 36 34.57 -17.36 19.65
N TRP A 37 35.19 -18.55 19.60
CA TRP A 37 35.08 -19.49 18.47
C TRP A 37 34.25 -20.73 18.82
N ASN A 38 33.30 -21.08 17.95
CA ASN A 38 32.52 -22.32 18.05
C ASN A 38 32.15 -22.81 16.65
N ASP A 39 32.89 -23.79 16.13
CA ASP A 39 32.79 -24.28 14.74
C ASP A 39 31.35 -24.60 14.30
N ASN A 40 30.55 -25.19 15.21
CA ASN A 40 29.16 -25.55 14.91
C ASN A 40 28.26 -24.30 14.80
N GLU A 41 28.51 -23.25 15.57
CA GLU A 41 27.85 -21.95 15.36
C GLU A 41 28.35 -21.25 14.09
N GLU A 42 29.65 -21.33 13.77
CA GLU A 42 30.21 -20.69 12.57
C GLU A 42 29.64 -21.28 11.27
N LEU A 43 29.61 -22.61 11.16
CA LEU A 43 29.12 -23.33 9.98
C LEU A 43 27.61 -23.11 9.75
N ASN A 44 26.82 -23.07 10.82
CA ASN A 44 25.37 -22.85 10.75
C ASN A 44 24.96 -21.37 10.65
N SER A 45 25.91 -20.44 10.78
CA SER A 45 25.64 -19.01 10.65
C SER A 45 25.44 -18.55 9.21
N ILE A 46 24.85 -17.37 9.06
CA ILE A 46 24.82 -16.55 7.85
C ILE A 46 25.41 -15.19 8.23
N TYR A 47 26.40 -14.74 7.46
CA TYR A 47 27.16 -13.52 7.72
C TYR A 47 26.70 -12.38 6.84
N CYS A 48 26.74 -11.16 7.39
CA CYS A 48 26.79 -9.92 6.62
C CYS A 48 28.15 -9.26 6.88
N ILE A 49 28.90 -9.01 5.81
CA ILE A 49 30.21 -8.36 5.86
C ILE A 49 30.17 -6.98 5.22
N CYS A 50 31.06 -6.08 5.65
CA CYS A 50 31.28 -4.76 5.06
C CYS A 50 32.71 -4.67 4.53
N ILE A 51 32.85 -4.38 3.24
CA ILE A 51 34.13 -4.33 2.52
C ILE A 51 34.42 -2.89 2.06
N ILE A 52 35.67 -2.47 2.22
CA ILE A 52 36.25 -1.26 1.63
C ILE A 52 37.64 -1.64 1.09
N ASP A 53 37.94 -1.29 -0.16
CA ASP A 53 39.25 -1.51 -0.79
C ASP A 53 39.78 -2.95 -0.57
N GLU A 54 38.93 -3.95 -0.86
CA GLU A 54 39.10 -5.40 -0.68
C GLU A 54 39.34 -5.92 0.77
N LYS A 55 39.23 -5.04 1.77
CA LYS A 55 39.36 -5.39 3.20
C LYS A 55 37.99 -5.41 3.87
N ILE A 56 37.72 -6.45 4.67
CA ILE A 56 36.55 -6.45 5.56
C ILE A 56 36.84 -5.50 6.73
N VAL A 57 35.92 -4.58 7.00
CA VAL A 57 36.03 -3.58 8.09
C VAL A 57 34.96 -3.72 9.16
N GLY A 58 33.98 -4.60 8.92
CA GLY A 58 32.95 -4.98 9.87
C GLY A 58 32.22 -6.25 9.42
N CYS A 59 31.68 -7.00 10.38
CA CYS A 59 30.92 -8.22 10.14
C CYS A 59 29.80 -8.36 11.19
N GLY A 60 28.88 -9.29 10.95
CA GLY A 60 27.87 -9.72 11.92
C GLY A 60 27.20 -11.00 11.44
N ARG A 61 26.64 -11.80 12.36
CA ARG A 61 26.03 -13.09 12.01
C ARG A 61 24.61 -13.24 12.54
N ILE A 62 23.81 -14.04 11.84
CA ILE A 62 22.60 -14.69 12.36
C ILE A 62 22.76 -16.20 12.26
N ARG A 63 22.19 -16.93 13.21
CA ARG A 63 22.05 -18.40 13.16
C ARG A 63 20.68 -18.82 13.67
N SER A 64 20.23 -20.02 13.33
CA SER A 64 19.04 -20.59 13.98
C SER A 64 19.25 -20.72 15.49
N TYR A 65 18.17 -20.51 16.24
CA TYR A 65 18.10 -20.64 17.70
C TYR A 65 16.90 -21.51 18.11
N ALA A 66 15.77 -21.36 17.40
CA ALA A 66 14.65 -22.29 17.37
C ALA A 66 14.03 -22.28 15.96
N GLN A 67 12.96 -23.05 15.76
CA GLN A 67 12.27 -23.21 14.48
C GLN A 67 11.96 -21.88 13.77
N ASP A 68 11.44 -20.90 14.51
CA ASP A 68 11.07 -19.57 14.00
C ASP A 68 11.88 -18.43 14.65
N ILE A 69 13.07 -18.73 15.19
CA ILE A 69 13.92 -17.74 15.87
C ILE A 69 15.35 -17.79 15.34
N TYR A 70 15.84 -16.63 14.87
CA TYR A 70 17.26 -16.40 14.64
C TYR A 70 17.91 -15.70 15.84
N LYS A 71 19.10 -16.13 16.25
CA LYS A 71 19.97 -15.36 17.15
C LYS A 71 20.95 -14.54 16.33
N MET A 72 20.91 -13.22 16.50
CA MET A 72 21.87 -12.27 15.95
C MET A 72 22.98 -12.01 16.98
N GLU A 73 24.24 -12.06 16.53
CA GLU A 73 25.41 -11.96 17.41
C GLU A 73 26.69 -11.60 16.62
N ARG A 74 27.79 -11.40 17.35
CA ARG A 74 29.13 -11.08 16.82
C ARG A 74 29.17 -9.90 15.82
N ILE A 75 28.35 -8.87 16.08
CA ILE A 75 28.36 -7.61 15.33
C ILE A 75 29.64 -6.84 15.68
N ALA A 76 30.60 -6.83 14.76
CA ALA A 76 31.91 -6.21 14.93
C ALA A 76 32.15 -5.13 13.86
N VAL A 77 32.77 -4.01 14.26
CA VAL A 77 33.27 -2.97 13.34
C VAL A 77 34.61 -2.48 13.86
N LEU A 78 35.62 -2.46 12.98
CA LEU A 78 36.97 -1.97 13.31
C LEU A 78 36.92 -0.50 13.75
N LYS A 79 37.66 -0.18 14.82
CA LYS A 79 37.62 1.12 15.54
C LYS A 79 37.64 2.35 14.62
N ASN A 80 38.54 2.37 13.64
CA ASN A 80 38.73 3.49 12.70
C ASN A 80 37.56 3.71 11.71
N PHE A 81 36.63 2.75 11.62
CA PHE A 81 35.46 2.77 10.75
C PHE A 81 34.12 2.92 11.51
N ARG A 82 34.17 3.01 12.84
CA ARG A 82 33.00 3.35 13.68
C ARG A 82 32.52 4.78 13.42
N GLY A 83 31.30 5.10 13.85
CA GLY A 83 30.60 6.35 13.52
C GLY A 83 30.03 6.41 12.10
N ARG A 84 30.52 5.60 11.16
CA ARG A 84 30.13 5.59 9.73
C ARG A 84 28.91 4.71 9.41
N HIS A 85 28.02 4.49 10.38
CA HIS A 85 26.82 3.65 10.31
C HIS A 85 26.99 2.18 9.87
N ILE A 86 28.21 1.64 9.71
CA ILE A 86 28.46 0.26 9.24
C ILE A 86 27.69 -0.79 10.07
N GLY A 87 27.71 -0.69 11.40
CA GLY A 87 26.94 -1.60 12.27
C GLY A 87 25.42 -1.51 12.07
N ARG A 88 24.89 -0.33 11.69
CA ARG A 88 23.47 -0.15 11.33
C ARG A 88 23.15 -0.98 10.08
N GLU A 89 23.99 -0.84 9.05
CA GLU A 89 23.80 -1.49 7.76
C GLU A 89 23.91 -3.03 7.87
N ILE A 90 24.87 -3.54 8.65
CA ILE A 90 25.05 -4.96 8.93
C ILE A 90 23.79 -5.55 9.61
N VAL A 91 23.36 -4.99 10.74
CA VAL A 91 22.15 -5.46 11.46
C VAL A 91 20.94 -5.40 10.53
N ARG A 92 20.75 -4.29 9.81
CA ARG A 92 19.63 -4.10 8.88
C ARG A 92 19.62 -5.11 7.72
N ARG A 93 20.78 -5.51 7.20
CA ARG A 93 20.89 -6.53 6.15
C ARG A 93 20.60 -7.94 6.67
N LEU A 94 21.09 -8.26 7.87
CA LEU A 94 20.78 -9.53 8.52
C LEU A 94 19.27 -9.67 8.78
N VAL A 95 18.60 -8.62 9.28
CA VAL A 95 17.13 -8.61 9.50
C VAL A 95 16.36 -8.92 8.21
N ARG A 96 16.73 -8.30 7.08
CA ARG A 96 16.08 -8.58 5.79
C ARG A 96 16.38 -9.98 5.27
N HIS A 97 17.56 -10.50 5.56
CA HIS A 97 17.92 -11.84 5.12
C HIS A 97 17.10 -12.88 5.88
N SER A 98 16.92 -12.75 7.20
CA SER A 98 16.03 -13.64 7.96
C SER A 98 14.57 -13.56 7.50
N SER A 99 14.01 -12.36 7.29
CA SER A 99 12.63 -12.22 6.80
C SER A 99 12.41 -12.81 5.41
N ARG A 100 13.45 -12.87 4.55
CA ARG A 100 13.39 -13.55 3.24
C ARG A 100 13.55 -15.07 3.31
N LEU A 101 13.98 -15.61 4.45
CA LEU A 101 14.05 -17.05 4.71
C LEU A 101 12.78 -17.57 5.38
N ASN A 102 12.13 -16.74 6.21
CA ASN A 102 10.86 -17.01 6.88
C ASN A 102 10.25 -15.65 7.31
N GLU A 103 9.07 -15.30 6.80
CA GLU A 103 8.41 -14.01 7.07
C GLU A 103 7.82 -13.90 8.49
N GLU A 104 7.55 -15.04 9.13
CA GLU A 104 7.07 -15.17 10.51
C GLU A 104 8.23 -15.25 11.53
N CYS A 105 9.48 -15.26 11.07
CA CYS A 105 10.62 -15.41 11.99
C CYS A 105 10.85 -14.19 12.88
N SER A 106 11.28 -14.48 14.10
CA SER A 106 11.71 -13.49 15.08
C SER A 106 13.24 -13.49 15.21
N ILE A 107 13.82 -12.37 15.64
CA ILE A 107 15.25 -12.23 15.90
C ILE A 107 15.46 -11.85 17.36
N ILE A 108 16.30 -12.62 18.05
CA ILE A 108 16.83 -12.25 19.37
C ILE A 108 18.29 -11.83 19.24
N ALA A 109 18.76 -10.96 20.14
CA ALA A 109 20.18 -10.74 20.35
C ALA A 109 20.45 -10.45 21.83
N TYR A 110 21.66 -10.79 22.29
CA TYR A 110 22.20 -10.26 23.54
C TYR A 110 23.01 -9.03 23.15
N ALA A 111 22.47 -7.85 23.46
CA ALA A 111 23.04 -6.58 23.05
C ALA A 111 23.69 -5.87 24.23
N GLN A 112 24.96 -5.51 24.08
CA GLN A 112 25.69 -4.65 25.01
C GLN A 112 24.89 -3.36 25.26
N VAL A 113 24.84 -2.89 26.51
CA VAL A 113 24.07 -1.70 26.87
C VAL A 113 24.51 -0.47 26.08
N ALA A 114 25.82 -0.33 25.82
CA ALA A 114 26.39 0.71 24.95
C ALA A 114 25.89 0.66 23.49
N ALA A 115 25.44 -0.49 23.00
CA ALA A 115 24.93 -0.70 21.65
C ALA A 115 23.40 -0.58 21.53
N LEU A 116 22.64 -0.53 22.64
CA LEU A 116 21.16 -0.58 22.59
C LEU A 116 20.54 0.52 21.72
N SER A 117 21.09 1.74 21.71
CA SER A 117 20.59 2.84 20.86
C SER A 117 20.69 2.53 19.35
N LEU A 118 21.63 1.68 18.92
CA LEU A 118 21.72 1.22 17.53
C LEU A 118 20.53 0.30 17.19
N TYR A 119 20.29 -0.70 18.04
CA TYR A 119 19.26 -1.70 17.83
C TYR A 119 17.85 -1.14 17.97
N GLN A 120 17.61 -0.23 18.92
CA GLN A 120 16.32 0.46 19.10
C GLN A 120 15.98 1.33 17.87
N LYS A 121 16.96 2.04 17.28
CA LYS A 121 16.77 2.78 16.02
C LYS A 121 16.52 1.88 14.81
N LEU A 122 16.84 0.60 14.93
CA LEU A 122 16.54 -0.48 14.00
C LEU A 122 15.37 -1.36 14.47
N GLY A 123 14.58 -0.88 15.43
CA GLY A 123 13.30 -1.45 15.78
C GLY A 123 13.29 -2.65 16.72
N PHE A 124 14.43 -3.02 17.30
CA PHE A 124 14.48 -4.01 18.36
C PHE A 124 13.98 -3.40 19.68
N ILE A 125 13.11 -4.11 20.39
CA ILE A 125 12.73 -3.79 21.76
C ILE A 125 13.64 -4.49 22.77
N VAL A 126 13.73 -3.96 24.00
CA VAL A 126 14.37 -4.63 25.14
C VAL A 126 13.33 -5.50 25.83
N VAL A 127 13.67 -6.75 26.15
CA VAL A 127 12.77 -7.73 26.82
C VAL A 127 13.31 -8.28 28.14
N SER A 128 14.57 -8.02 28.49
CA SER A 128 15.15 -8.45 29.77
C SER A 128 15.68 -7.28 30.61
N ASN A 129 15.84 -7.54 31.90
CA ASN A 129 16.76 -6.78 32.75
C ASN A 129 18.22 -6.99 32.30
N SER A 130 19.13 -6.17 32.83
CA SER A 130 20.57 -6.32 32.60
C SER A 130 21.11 -7.67 33.08
N PHE A 131 22.12 -8.17 32.39
CA PHE A 131 22.96 -9.30 32.81
C PHE A 131 24.40 -9.07 32.36
N LEU A 132 25.33 -9.86 32.91
CA LEU A 132 26.71 -9.89 32.45
C LEU A 132 26.90 -11.03 31.46
N ASP A 133 27.59 -10.74 30.36
CA ASP A 133 28.12 -11.72 29.40
C ASP A 133 29.56 -11.29 29.10
N VAL A 134 30.52 -12.15 29.44
CA VAL A 134 31.98 -11.86 29.49
C VAL A 134 32.29 -10.50 30.14
N ASP A 135 31.85 -10.32 31.40
CA ASP A 135 32.00 -9.11 32.24
C ASP A 135 31.42 -7.79 31.67
N ILE A 136 30.77 -7.83 30.50
CA ILE A 136 30.13 -6.67 29.87
C ILE A 136 28.62 -6.70 30.14
N GLU A 137 28.03 -5.53 30.46
CA GLU A 137 26.59 -5.41 30.67
C GLU A 137 25.81 -5.53 29.35
N HIS A 138 24.90 -6.51 29.29
CA HIS A 138 24.04 -6.83 28.17
C HIS A 138 22.56 -6.81 28.56
N LYS A 139 21.68 -6.64 27.56
CA LYS A 139 20.24 -6.92 27.65
C LYS A 139 19.79 -7.74 26.45
N THR A 140 18.80 -8.60 26.66
CA THR A 140 18.16 -9.33 25.58
C THR A 140 17.22 -8.39 24.87
N ILE A 141 17.41 -8.32 23.56
CA ILE A 141 16.58 -7.56 22.65
C ILE A 141 15.88 -8.49 21.66
N TYR A 142 14.72 -8.06 21.20
CA TYR A 142 13.84 -8.84 20.33
C TYR A 142 13.31 -7.96 19.19
N TYR A 143 13.29 -8.51 17.98
CA TYR A 143 12.65 -7.94 16.81
C TYR A 143 11.77 -8.98 16.13
N SER A 144 10.60 -8.58 15.64
CA SER A 144 9.73 -9.41 14.79
C SER A 144 8.72 -8.53 14.04
N THR A 145 8.03 -9.10 13.05
CA THR A 145 6.84 -8.50 12.43
C THR A 145 5.64 -8.59 13.40
N ARG A 146 4.48 -8.00 13.07
CA ARG A 146 3.25 -8.21 13.88
C ARG A 146 2.90 -9.69 13.93
N ASP A 147 2.92 -10.33 12.77
CA ASP A 147 2.40 -11.67 12.60
C ASP A 147 3.44 -12.73 13.01
N GLY A 148 4.74 -12.44 12.84
CA GLY A 148 5.82 -13.24 13.45
C GLY A 148 5.85 -13.19 14.98
N LEU A 149 5.51 -12.06 15.62
CA LEU A 149 5.31 -12.03 17.08
C LEU A 149 4.09 -12.88 17.49
N LYS A 150 2.99 -12.79 16.73
CA LYS A 150 1.78 -13.59 16.98
C LYS A 150 2.10 -15.08 16.88
N HIS A 151 2.82 -15.48 15.84
CA HIS A 151 3.31 -16.84 15.62
C HIS A 151 4.21 -17.30 16.77
N PHE A 152 5.23 -16.52 17.14
CA PHE A 152 6.10 -16.79 18.29
C PHE A 152 5.32 -16.98 19.59
N VAL A 153 4.38 -16.09 19.91
CA VAL A 153 3.58 -16.14 21.15
C VAL A 153 2.60 -17.32 21.17
N ASN A 154 2.14 -17.78 20.01
CA ASN A 154 1.24 -18.93 19.89
C ASN A 154 1.98 -20.27 19.97
N ASN A 155 3.23 -20.35 19.49
CA ASN A 155 3.98 -21.61 19.32
C ASN A 155 5.07 -21.85 20.38
N HIS A 156 5.31 -20.90 21.29
CA HIS A 156 6.29 -21.06 22.36
C HIS A 156 5.70 -20.85 23.76
N GLU A 157 5.90 -21.84 24.62
CA GLU A 157 5.60 -21.77 26.05
C GLU A 157 6.76 -21.13 26.84
N GLU A 158 6.49 -20.77 28.10
CA GLU A 158 7.50 -20.24 29.01
C GLU A 158 8.27 -21.35 29.74
N GLN A 159 9.56 -21.12 29.97
CA GLN A 159 10.49 -22.12 30.50
C GLN A 159 11.07 -21.64 31.84
N SER A 160 10.47 -22.05 32.94
CA SER A 160 10.89 -21.65 34.31
C SER A 160 12.29 -22.11 34.71
N SER A 161 12.92 -22.98 33.92
CA SER A 161 14.30 -23.47 34.11
C SER A 161 15.34 -22.70 33.29
N CYS A 162 14.95 -21.86 32.34
CA CYS A 162 15.89 -21.04 31.58
C CYS A 162 16.31 -19.79 32.38
N LYS A 163 17.42 -19.16 31.99
CA LYS A 163 17.95 -17.98 32.69
C LYS A 163 17.03 -16.78 32.54
N TYR A 164 17.06 -15.85 33.49
CA TYR A 164 16.13 -14.70 33.53
C TYR A 164 16.20 -13.76 32.31
N TYR A 165 17.25 -13.88 31.49
CA TYR A 165 17.46 -13.12 30.26
C TYR A 165 17.21 -13.94 28.98
N GLU A 166 16.98 -15.24 29.06
CA GLU A 166 16.67 -16.08 27.89
C GLU A 166 15.21 -15.84 27.45
N ILE A 167 14.94 -15.91 26.15
CA ILE A 167 13.71 -15.36 25.56
C ILE A 167 12.43 -16.05 26.06
N PHE A 168 12.54 -17.34 26.41
CA PHE A 168 11.45 -18.16 26.94
C PHE A 168 11.20 -17.96 28.44
N HIS A 169 11.99 -17.13 29.15
CA HIS A 169 11.80 -16.91 30.58
C HIS A 169 10.45 -16.22 30.83
N PRO A 170 9.68 -16.56 31.89
CA PRO A 170 8.36 -15.97 32.15
C PRO A 170 8.32 -14.44 32.14
N SER A 171 9.38 -13.73 32.57
CA SER A 171 9.44 -12.26 32.49
C SER A 171 9.57 -11.72 31.06
N CYS A 172 10.28 -12.44 30.18
CA CYS A 172 10.44 -12.10 28.76
C CYS A 172 9.16 -12.45 28.00
N MET A 173 8.63 -13.66 28.19
CA MET A 173 7.38 -14.13 27.59
C MET A 173 6.18 -13.25 27.98
N LYS A 174 6.10 -12.79 29.24
CA LYS A 174 5.07 -11.82 29.66
C LYS A 174 5.15 -10.51 28.86
N GLN A 175 6.33 -9.92 28.71
CA GLN A 175 6.49 -8.68 27.92
C GLN A 175 6.15 -8.89 26.44
N LEU A 176 6.48 -10.05 25.87
CA LEU A 176 6.13 -10.38 24.48
C LEU A 176 4.62 -10.62 24.31
N ARG A 177 3.94 -11.26 25.26
CA ARG A 177 2.47 -11.38 25.28
C ARG A 177 1.79 -10.03 25.41
N GLU A 178 2.22 -9.18 26.35
CA GLU A 178 1.71 -7.81 26.48
C GLU A 178 1.96 -6.97 25.22
N MET A 179 3.10 -7.14 24.53
CA MET A 179 3.35 -6.49 23.25
C MET A 179 2.43 -7.04 22.16
N ASN A 180 2.22 -8.35 22.08
CA ASN A 180 1.32 -8.97 21.11
C ASN A 180 -0.12 -8.45 21.29
N GLU A 181 -0.66 -8.46 22.51
CA GLU A 181 -1.96 -7.87 22.82
C GLU A 181 -2.08 -6.42 22.35
N ARG A 182 -1.05 -5.60 22.55
CA ARG A 182 -1.03 -4.18 22.13
C ARG A 182 -0.93 -4.03 20.60
N LEU A 183 -0.18 -4.89 19.90
CA LEU A 183 -0.10 -4.90 18.44
C LEU A 183 -1.39 -5.42 17.78
N GLN A 184 -1.95 -6.54 18.26
CA GLN A 184 -3.20 -7.12 17.71
C GLN A 184 -4.42 -6.21 17.97
N CYS A 185 -4.47 -5.55 19.13
CA CYS A 185 -5.50 -4.55 19.45
C CYS A 185 -5.22 -3.16 18.87
N TYR A 186 -4.21 -3.01 17.99
CA TYR A 186 -3.81 -1.74 17.35
C TYR A 186 -3.48 -0.58 18.32
N ARG A 187 -3.26 -0.88 19.61
CA ARG A 187 -2.85 0.08 20.66
C ARG A 187 -1.39 0.53 20.50
N THR A 188 -0.59 -0.26 19.79
CA THR A 188 0.76 0.10 19.34
C THR A 188 0.92 -0.29 17.88
N LEU A 189 1.58 0.56 17.09
CA LEU A 189 2.11 0.21 15.78
C LEU A 189 3.58 -0.17 15.91
N ASN A 190 4.05 -1.17 15.15
CA ASN A 190 5.48 -1.47 15.04
C ASN A 190 6.17 -0.47 14.08
N ILE A 191 6.13 0.82 14.42
CA ILE A 191 6.70 1.93 13.61
C ILE A 191 8.20 1.71 13.36
N HIS A 192 8.83 1.15 14.38
CA HIS A 192 10.16 0.55 14.39
C HIS A 192 10.47 -0.36 13.19
N ALA A 193 9.58 -1.30 12.83
CA ALA A 193 9.75 -2.14 11.65
C ALA A 193 9.62 -1.36 10.32
N LEU A 194 8.77 -0.33 10.26
CA LEU A 194 8.61 0.49 9.04
C LEU A 194 9.93 1.18 8.64
N SER A 195 10.71 1.64 9.63
CA SER A 195 12.03 2.25 9.43
C SER A 195 13.02 1.30 8.73
N LEU A 196 13.02 0.02 9.11
CA LEU A 196 13.87 -1.01 8.47
C LEU A 196 13.48 -1.28 7.01
N MET A 197 12.21 -1.08 6.65
CA MET A 197 11.66 -1.48 5.36
C MET A 197 11.77 -0.43 4.27
N LEU A 198 11.66 0.87 4.57
CA LEU A 198 11.88 1.89 3.54
C LEU A 198 13.33 1.94 3.06
N ASP A 199 14.28 1.74 3.98
CA ASP A 199 15.68 1.47 3.66
C ASP A 199 15.91 0.21 2.75
N ALA A 200 14.87 -0.59 2.44
CA ALA A 200 14.92 -1.79 1.60
C ALA A 200 14.49 -1.54 0.15
N THR A 201 13.95 -0.36 -0.12
CA THR A 201 13.53 0.11 -1.44
C THR A 201 14.64 0.98 -2.06
N ASP A 202 14.56 1.29 -3.35
CA ASP A 202 15.54 2.15 -4.06
C ASP A 202 15.44 3.65 -3.71
N LEU A 203 15.12 3.95 -2.46
CA LEU A 203 14.93 5.29 -1.90
C LEU A 203 16.28 5.93 -1.53
N PRO A 204 16.51 7.23 -1.75
CA PRO A 204 17.79 7.85 -1.40
C PRO A 204 18.07 7.82 0.11
N ASN A 205 19.30 7.45 0.51
CA ASN A 205 19.75 7.30 1.90
C ASN A 205 19.45 8.51 2.82
N ILE A 206 19.34 9.71 2.26
CA ILE A 206 18.96 10.94 2.99
C ILE A 206 17.46 10.94 3.37
N ILE A 207 16.58 10.47 2.48
CA ILE A 207 15.13 10.35 2.71
C ILE A 207 14.86 9.22 3.71
N CYS A 208 15.51 8.07 3.52
CA CYS A 208 15.58 6.99 4.50
C CYS A 208 15.94 7.50 5.91
N SER A 209 17.01 8.28 6.03
CA SER A 209 17.43 8.86 7.31
C SER A 209 16.44 9.87 7.89
N ARG A 210 15.80 10.71 7.05
CA ARG A 210 14.72 11.61 7.48
C ARG A 210 13.50 10.83 8.00
N PHE A 211 13.09 9.76 7.30
CA PHE A 211 12.01 8.89 7.74
C PHE A 211 12.34 8.19 9.06
N SER A 212 13.55 7.62 9.20
CA SER A 212 14.00 7.03 10.47
C SER A 212 13.89 8.04 11.62
N ASN A 213 14.27 9.30 11.39
CA ASN A 213 14.18 10.36 12.41
C ASN A 213 12.72 10.70 12.76
N PHE A 214 11.86 10.91 11.76
CA PHE A 214 10.42 11.13 11.95
C PHE A 214 9.76 9.99 12.76
N VAL A 215 10.09 8.72 12.45
CA VAL A 215 9.64 7.56 13.22
C VAL A 215 10.09 7.60 14.68
N ILE A 216 11.35 7.92 14.94
CA ILE A 216 11.89 7.99 16.32
C ILE A 216 11.16 9.05 17.15
N ILE A 217 10.92 10.24 16.58
CA ILE A 217 10.24 11.33 17.30
C ILE A 217 8.74 11.01 17.47
N ALA A 218 8.10 10.43 16.45
CA ALA A 218 6.72 9.94 16.55
C ALA A 218 6.54 8.88 17.66
N LEU A 219 7.51 7.97 17.84
CA LEU A 219 7.53 7.00 18.93
C LEU A 219 7.70 7.66 20.31
N GLN A 220 8.60 8.65 20.42
CA GLN A 220 8.81 9.43 21.64
C GLN A 220 7.59 10.27 22.03
N ALA A 221 6.84 10.80 21.06
CA ALA A 221 5.54 11.43 21.27
C ALA A 221 4.48 10.41 21.70
N HIS A 222 4.36 9.29 21.01
CA HIS A 222 3.39 8.23 21.34
C HIS A 222 3.57 7.67 22.76
N GLY A 223 4.81 7.59 23.24
CA GLY A 223 5.15 7.10 24.58
C GLY A 223 4.68 8.00 25.74
N ARG A 224 4.27 9.25 25.49
CA ARG A 224 3.79 10.20 26.51
C ARG A 224 2.27 10.21 26.61
N GLU A 225 1.73 10.65 27.76
CA GLU A 225 0.28 10.81 27.94
C GLU A 225 -0.20 12.16 27.40
N ASN A 226 0.55 13.23 27.69
CA ASN A 226 0.32 14.58 27.18
C ASN A 226 1.48 14.98 26.26
N ILE A 227 1.18 15.81 25.27
CA ILE A 227 2.13 16.44 24.34
C ILE A 227 1.66 17.88 24.09
N GLU A 228 2.60 18.79 23.80
CA GLU A 228 2.27 20.19 23.50
C GLU A 228 1.92 20.36 22.02
N ASN A 229 0.99 21.28 21.71
CA ASN A 229 0.54 21.52 20.33
C ASN A 229 1.69 21.84 19.37
N ASN A 230 2.67 22.65 19.81
CA ASN A 230 3.84 22.99 19.00
C ASN A 230 4.65 21.74 18.61
N GLU A 231 4.80 20.77 19.53
CA GLU A 231 5.51 19.52 19.26
C GLU A 231 4.69 18.58 18.34
N MET A 232 3.35 18.60 18.45
CA MET A 232 2.48 17.93 17.47
C MET A 232 2.66 18.52 16.06
N GLU A 233 2.79 19.85 15.96
CA GLU A 233 3.03 20.56 14.70
C GLU A 233 4.43 20.29 14.12
N ASP A 234 5.49 20.32 14.93
CA ASP A 234 6.85 19.96 14.51
C ASP A 234 6.92 18.54 13.93
N ILE A 235 6.32 17.56 14.62
CA ILE A 235 6.27 16.16 14.17
C ILE A 235 5.46 16.03 12.87
N MET A 236 4.35 16.75 12.76
CA MET A 236 3.56 16.75 11.53
C MET A 236 4.25 17.48 10.38
N SER A 237 5.11 18.47 10.66
CA SER A 237 5.95 19.15 9.67
C SER A 237 6.97 18.18 9.05
N LEU A 238 7.69 17.40 9.88
CA LEU A 238 8.60 16.35 9.41
C LEU A 238 7.88 15.30 8.53
N GLY A 239 6.64 14.95 8.88
CA GLY A 239 5.79 14.09 8.06
C GLY A 239 5.35 14.75 6.74
N ASN A 240 5.04 16.05 6.76
CA ASN A 240 4.67 16.81 5.56
C ASN A 240 5.85 16.97 4.59
N GLU A 241 7.08 17.22 5.07
CA GLU A 241 8.28 17.27 4.23
C GLU A 241 8.50 15.96 3.46
N LEU A 242 8.36 14.82 4.15
CA LEU A 242 8.51 13.50 3.55
C LEU A 242 7.41 13.18 2.53
N LEU A 243 6.19 13.66 2.78
CA LEU A 243 5.08 13.52 1.84
C LEU A 243 5.25 14.43 0.63
N PHE A 244 5.71 15.67 0.79
CA PHE A 244 5.99 16.58 -0.32
C PHE A 244 6.99 15.97 -1.31
N LEU A 245 8.11 15.45 -0.80
CA LEU A 245 9.14 14.80 -1.62
C LEU A 245 8.66 13.50 -2.30
N ALA A 246 7.71 12.79 -1.68
CA ALA A 246 7.05 11.66 -2.33
C ALA A 246 6.02 12.11 -3.39
N ASP A 247 5.32 13.21 -3.15
CA ASP A 247 4.28 13.76 -4.04
C ASP A 247 4.89 14.36 -5.32
N GLU A 248 6.07 14.99 -5.25
CA GLU A 248 6.84 15.41 -6.42
C GLU A 248 7.17 14.22 -7.35
N GLU A 249 7.54 13.06 -6.79
CA GLU A 249 7.87 11.85 -7.57
C GLU A 249 6.61 11.02 -7.96
N LEU A 250 5.49 11.16 -7.26
CA LEU A 250 4.20 10.52 -7.59
C LEU A 250 3.48 11.20 -8.77
N ASN A 251 3.62 12.53 -8.90
CA ASN A 251 2.88 13.33 -9.87
C ASN A 251 3.72 13.73 -11.11
N THR A 252 4.99 13.31 -11.21
CA THR A 252 5.88 13.60 -12.35
C THR A 252 5.72 12.61 -13.50
N GLY A 253 4.60 12.71 -14.22
CA GLY A 253 4.35 11.99 -15.47
C GLY A 253 3.38 10.81 -15.33
N HIS A 254 3.63 9.72 -16.05
CA HIS A 254 2.75 8.54 -16.00
C HIS A 254 2.96 7.76 -14.69
N TYR A 255 1.90 7.62 -13.86
CA TYR A 255 1.93 6.95 -12.56
C TYR A 255 2.56 5.53 -12.59
N ARG A 256 2.37 4.77 -13.69
CA ARG A 256 2.99 3.43 -13.87
C ARG A 256 4.53 3.43 -13.91
N ASN A 257 5.15 4.58 -14.13
CA ASN A 257 6.61 4.74 -14.17
C ASN A 257 7.17 5.12 -12.78
N VAL A 258 6.31 5.47 -11.82
CA VAL A 258 6.71 5.88 -10.47
C VAL A 258 7.24 4.67 -9.72
N LYS A 259 8.46 4.77 -9.18
CA LYS A 259 9.06 3.69 -8.41
C LYS A 259 8.27 3.41 -7.14
N ASP A 260 8.07 2.13 -6.84
CA ASP A 260 7.37 1.69 -5.63
C ASP A 260 8.01 2.18 -4.33
N CYS A 261 9.30 2.55 -4.32
CA CYS A 261 9.96 3.16 -3.16
C CYS A 261 9.24 4.44 -2.66
N TRP A 262 8.75 5.29 -3.57
CA TRP A 262 8.03 6.52 -3.22
C TRP A 262 6.60 6.24 -2.79
N ARG A 263 5.95 5.26 -3.42
CA ARG A 263 4.61 4.79 -3.08
C ARG A 263 4.60 4.16 -1.68
N TYR A 264 5.60 3.33 -1.35
CA TYR A 264 5.81 2.83 0.00
C TYR A 264 6.13 3.95 1.00
N LEU A 265 6.98 4.94 0.65
CA LEU A 265 7.27 6.08 1.53
C LEU A 265 5.98 6.83 1.90
N TYR A 266 5.15 7.14 0.91
CA TYR A 266 3.89 7.84 1.12
C TYR A 266 2.95 7.05 2.03
N GLY A 267 2.72 5.76 1.74
CA GLY A 267 1.89 4.87 2.57
C GLY A 267 2.41 4.75 4.00
N ALA A 268 3.73 4.60 4.17
CA ALA A 268 4.37 4.49 5.48
C ALA A 268 4.26 5.78 6.30
N VAL A 269 4.54 6.95 5.72
CA VAL A 269 4.41 8.24 6.43
C VAL A 269 2.96 8.47 6.84
N GLN A 270 1.98 8.23 5.96
CA GLN A 270 0.57 8.34 6.31
C GLN A 270 0.16 7.36 7.42
N CYS A 271 0.76 6.16 7.49
CA CYS A 271 0.54 5.20 8.58
C CYS A 271 1.04 5.72 9.94
N VAL A 272 2.25 6.30 10.00
CA VAL A 272 2.75 6.95 11.23
C VAL A 272 1.83 8.10 11.65
N ARG A 273 1.42 8.95 10.70
CA ARG A 273 0.53 10.10 10.98
C ARG A 273 -0.84 9.66 11.46
N CYS A 274 -1.44 8.65 10.82
CA CYS A 274 -2.69 8.03 11.25
C CYS A 274 -2.57 7.57 12.71
N PHE A 275 -1.53 6.81 13.05
CA PHE A 275 -1.32 6.28 14.40
C PHE A 275 -1.16 7.39 15.46
N LEU A 276 -0.45 8.48 15.14
CA LEU A 276 -0.38 9.67 16.01
C LEU A 276 -1.75 10.31 16.22
N PHE A 277 -2.53 10.53 15.14
CA PHE A 277 -3.88 11.09 15.26
C PHE A 277 -4.83 10.19 16.06
N VAL A 278 -4.71 8.86 16.01
CA VAL A 278 -5.45 7.94 16.89
C VAL A 278 -5.08 8.17 18.35
N LYS A 279 -3.78 8.24 18.68
CA LYS A 279 -3.29 8.53 20.03
C LYS A 279 -3.78 9.88 20.56
N TRP A 280 -3.86 10.89 19.69
CA TRP A 280 -4.37 12.23 20.00
C TRP A 280 -5.91 12.33 19.93
N LYS A 281 -6.62 11.21 19.71
CA LYS A 281 -8.09 11.08 19.64
C LYS A 281 -8.74 11.81 18.45
N GLU A 282 -7.95 12.22 17.46
CA GLU A 282 -8.39 12.92 16.26
C GLU A 282 -8.84 11.95 15.15
N ILE A 283 -9.83 11.10 15.46
CA ILE A 283 -10.25 9.95 14.62
C ILE A 283 -10.49 10.31 13.15
N GLN A 284 -11.11 11.47 12.86
CA GLN A 284 -11.34 11.91 11.47
C GLN A 284 -10.04 12.28 10.72
N ARG A 285 -9.04 12.87 11.39
CA ARG A 285 -7.73 13.15 10.78
C ARG A 285 -6.91 11.88 10.62
N ALA A 286 -7.03 10.93 11.57
CA ALA A 286 -6.46 9.59 11.43
C ALA A 286 -7.01 8.85 10.19
N LEU A 287 -8.34 8.75 10.10
CA LEU A 287 -9.04 8.11 8.98
C LEU A 287 -8.65 8.73 7.62
N LYS A 288 -8.64 10.07 7.53
CA LYS A 288 -8.25 10.77 6.31
C LYS A 288 -6.79 10.50 5.92
N CYS A 289 -5.85 10.44 6.87
CA CYS A 289 -4.47 10.07 6.56
C CYS A 289 -4.38 8.63 6.05
N ALA A 290 -5.10 7.70 6.68
CA ALA A 290 -5.09 6.29 6.28
C ALA A 290 -5.65 6.08 4.86
N ASP A 291 -6.77 6.73 4.52
CA ASP A 291 -7.31 6.71 3.15
C ASP A 291 -6.37 7.36 2.13
N TYR A 292 -5.68 8.47 2.46
CA TYR A 292 -4.63 9.04 1.59
C TYR A 292 -3.49 8.03 1.35
N GLY A 293 -3.08 7.29 2.38
CA GLY A 293 -2.07 6.23 2.28
C GLY A 293 -2.51 5.06 1.39
N LEU A 294 -3.81 4.75 1.36
CA LEU A 294 -4.40 3.69 0.54
C LEU A 294 -4.65 4.11 -0.92
N CYS A 295 -4.90 5.40 -1.20
CA CYS A 295 -5.06 5.91 -2.56
C CYS A 295 -3.71 6.11 -3.27
N MET A 296 -2.77 6.83 -2.64
CA MET A 296 -1.53 7.26 -3.30
C MET A 296 -0.37 6.28 -3.10
N GLY A 297 -0.36 5.61 -1.95
CA GLY A 297 0.75 4.76 -1.52
C GLY A 297 0.64 3.29 -1.97
N LEU A 298 1.68 2.54 -1.65
CA LEU A 298 1.70 1.08 -1.76
C LEU A 298 1.64 0.49 -0.35
N VAL A 299 0.67 -0.40 -0.14
CA VAL A 299 0.26 -0.84 1.20
C VAL A 299 0.20 -2.36 1.26
N ASP A 300 1.00 -2.91 2.15
CA ASP A 300 1.05 -4.33 2.51
C ASP A 300 0.50 -4.50 3.94
N GLU A 301 -0.59 -5.24 4.12
CA GLU A 301 -1.31 -5.35 5.40
C GLU A 301 -0.58 -6.18 6.48
N SER A 302 0.54 -6.84 6.14
CA SER A 302 1.44 -7.48 7.13
C SER A 302 2.31 -6.44 7.88
N ILE A 303 2.57 -5.29 7.23
CA ILE A 303 3.55 -4.28 7.64
C ILE A 303 2.87 -2.93 7.92
N LEU A 304 2.08 -2.45 6.95
CA LEU A 304 1.25 -1.24 6.96
C LEU A 304 -0.23 -1.67 6.99
N PRO A 305 -0.81 -1.98 8.17
CA PRO A 305 -2.18 -2.51 8.25
C PRO A 305 -3.25 -1.42 8.11
N LEU A 306 -3.14 -0.61 7.04
CA LEU A 306 -3.94 0.58 6.84
C LEU A 306 -5.41 0.25 6.55
N ARG A 307 -5.76 -0.76 5.75
CA ARG A 307 -7.18 -1.16 5.60
C ARG A 307 -7.79 -1.56 6.94
N LYS A 308 -7.06 -2.34 7.74
CA LYS A 308 -7.51 -2.79 9.06
C LYS A 308 -7.72 -1.62 10.03
N PHE A 309 -6.79 -0.66 10.09
CA PHE A 309 -6.99 0.61 10.81
C PHE A 309 -8.20 1.39 10.27
N THR A 310 -8.27 1.62 8.96
CA THR A 310 -9.25 2.53 8.36
C THR A 310 -10.68 2.00 8.53
N ASN A 311 -10.86 0.68 8.44
CA ASN A 311 -12.13 0.03 8.74
C ASN A 311 -12.51 0.19 10.23
N ALA A 312 -11.60 -0.08 11.16
CA ALA A 312 -11.86 0.09 12.60
C ALA A 312 -12.17 1.55 12.99
N LEU A 313 -11.44 2.52 12.41
CA LEU A 313 -11.67 3.94 12.61
C LEU A 313 -13.01 4.38 12.01
N HIS A 314 -13.36 3.88 10.81
CA HIS A 314 -14.65 4.17 10.18
C HIS A 314 -15.82 3.64 11.03
N SER A 315 -15.76 2.39 11.48
CA SER A 315 -16.77 1.78 12.36
C SER A 315 -16.89 2.43 13.74
N SER A 316 -15.93 3.28 14.14
CA SER A 316 -16.01 4.06 15.38
C SER A 316 -16.72 5.42 15.23
N LEU A 317 -17.02 5.84 13.99
CA LEU A 317 -17.73 7.09 13.70
C LEU A 317 -19.24 6.85 13.55
N PRO A 318 -20.09 7.78 14.01
CA PRO A 318 -21.53 7.68 13.82
C PRO A 318 -21.91 7.89 12.35
N VAL A 319 -22.68 6.96 11.79
CA VAL A 319 -23.32 7.13 10.47
C VAL A 319 -24.25 8.35 10.52
N PRO A 320 -24.09 9.35 9.63
CA PRO A 320 -24.99 10.50 9.58
C PRO A 320 -26.40 10.10 9.10
N ASP A 321 -27.38 10.96 9.32
CA ASP A 321 -28.70 10.77 8.71
C ASP A 321 -28.62 10.86 7.17
N SER A 322 -29.28 9.93 6.47
CA SER A 322 -29.23 9.85 5.00
C SER A 322 -29.98 10.98 4.29
N GLY A 323 -30.84 11.74 4.98
CA GLY A 323 -31.55 12.91 4.44
C GLY A 323 -30.64 14.10 4.11
N ILE A 324 -29.34 14.04 4.42
CA ILE A 324 -28.36 15.04 3.96
C ILE A 324 -27.79 14.75 2.57
N ILE A 325 -28.10 13.60 1.96
CA ILE A 325 -27.74 13.29 0.57
C ILE A 325 -28.52 14.23 -0.36
N ASN A 326 -27.82 14.87 -1.29
CA ASN A 326 -28.42 15.84 -2.22
C ASN A 326 -29.51 15.16 -3.09
N PRO A 327 -30.75 15.68 -3.14
CA PRO A 327 -31.87 15.08 -3.87
C PRO A 327 -31.58 14.70 -5.34
N GLN A 328 -30.68 15.42 -6.01
CA GLN A 328 -30.26 15.12 -7.39
C GLN A 328 -29.74 13.68 -7.58
N TYR A 329 -29.21 13.04 -6.51
CA TYR A 329 -28.77 11.63 -6.55
C TYR A 329 -29.93 10.61 -6.56
N PHE A 330 -31.18 11.06 -6.41
CA PHE A 330 -32.40 10.26 -6.51
C PHE A 330 -33.31 10.68 -7.67
N GLU A 331 -33.00 11.78 -8.37
CA GLU A 331 -33.81 12.29 -9.47
C GLU A 331 -33.73 11.40 -10.73
N LYS A 332 -34.87 11.24 -11.40
CA LYS A 332 -34.95 10.59 -12.72
C LYS A 332 -34.80 11.65 -13.80
N CYS A 333 -33.71 11.62 -14.55
CA CYS A 333 -33.51 12.53 -15.67
C CYS A 333 -34.16 11.97 -16.94
N GLU A 334 -35.18 12.64 -17.47
CA GLU A 334 -35.76 12.32 -18.79
C GLU A 334 -34.92 12.95 -19.91
N LEU A 335 -33.69 12.47 -20.06
CA LEU A 335 -32.76 12.94 -21.08
C LEU A 335 -33.18 12.48 -22.49
N SER A 336 -33.63 13.44 -23.30
CA SER A 336 -33.74 13.25 -24.75
C SER A 336 -32.34 13.14 -25.36
N ILE A 337 -32.03 11.97 -25.95
CA ILE A 337 -30.75 11.74 -26.61
C ILE A 337 -30.77 12.44 -27.97
N ALA A 338 -30.14 13.62 -28.05
CA ALA A 338 -29.96 14.32 -29.31
C ALA A 338 -29.07 13.49 -30.25
N LYS A 339 -29.64 13.03 -31.37
CA LYS A 339 -28.89 12.37 -32.45
C LYS A 339 -28.40 13.40 -33.46
N VAL A 340 -27.28 14.02 -33.12
CA VAL A 340 -26.58 15.02 -33.96
C VAL A 340 -25.90 14.37 -35.18
N TYR A 341 -25.67 13.05 -35.13
CA TYR A 341 -25.02 12.26 -36.18
C TYR A 341 -25.53 10.79 -36.16
N PRO A 342 -25.37 10.02 -37.26
CA PRO A 342 -25.89 8.65 -37.34
C PRO A 342 -25.13 7.68 -36.43
N THR A 343 -25.86 6.73 -35.84
CA THR A 343 -25.33 5.66 -34.99
C THR A 343 -25.99 4.32 -35.30
N ILE A 344 -25.26 3.22 -35.08
CA ILE A 344 -25.70 1.84 -35.33
C ILE A 344 -25.88 1.11 -33.98
N PRO A 345 -26.94 0.31 -33.75
CA PRO A 345 -27.04 -0.49 -32.52
C PRO A 345 -25.87 -1.50 -32.41
N LEU A 346 -25.37 -1.70 -31.19
CA LEU A 346 -24.44 -2.81 -30.90
C LEU A 346 -25.10 -4.18 -31.16
N LYS A 347 -24.28 -5.23 -31.36
CA LYS A 347 -24.77 -6.60 -31.23
C LYS A 347 -25.14 -6.87 -29.78
N GLU A 348 -26.38 -7.32 -29.60
CA GLU A 348 -26.96 -7.70 -28.30
C GLU A 348 -27.12 -9.21 -28.18
N ILE A 349 -26.91 -9.74 -26.97
CA ILE A 349 -27.23 -11.11 -26.58
C ILE A 349 -27.84 -11.16 -25.17
N THR A 350 -28.67 -12.16 -24.91
CA THR A 350 -29.42 -12.34 -23.66
C THR A 350 -29.55 -13.83 -23.36
N ASN A 351 -29.33 -14.25 -22.11
CA ASN A 351 -29.42 -15.66 -21.67
C ASN A 351 -28.50 -16.67 -22.41
N GLU A 352 -27.41 -16.20 -23.03
CA GLU A 352 -26.38 -17.06 -23.63
C GLU A 352 -25.50 -17.73 -22.56
N CYS A 353 -24.90 -18.87 -22.89
CA CYS A 353 -23.88 -19.50 -22.04
C CYS A 353 -22.54 -18.75 -22.13
N GLU A 354 -21.71 -18.91 -21.10
CA GLU A 354 -20.42 -18.19 -21.01
C GLU A 354 -19.43 -18.57 -22.11
N GLU A 355 -19.46 -19.83 -22.58
CA GLU A 355 -18.69 -20.30 -23.75
C GLU A 355 -19.03 -19.52 -25.02
N THR A 356 -20.32 -19.25 -25.27
CA THR A 356 -20.80 -18.45 -26.40
C THR A 356 -20.41 -16.98 -26.23
N ILE A 357 -20.46 -16.45 -25.01
CA ILE A 357 -20.01 -15.07 -24.70
C ILE A 357 -18.52 -14.92 -25.00
N ILE A 358 -17.68 -15.80 -24.46
CA ILE A 358 -16.22 -15.83 -24.68
C ILE A 358 -15.91 -15.93 -26.18
N LYS A 359 -16.60 -16.82 -26.90
CA LYS A 359 -16.48 -16.96 -28.36
C LYS A 359 -16.84 -15.69 -29.13
N TYR A 360 -17.80 -14.89 -28.68
CA TYR A 360 -18.09 -13.60 -29.30
C TYR A 360 -17.02 -12.54 -28.97
N CYS A 361 -16.48 -12.53 -27.76
CA CYS A 361 -15.39 -11.62 -27.37
C CYS A 361 -14.13 -11.85 -28.22
N HIS A 362 -13.80 -13.11 -28.58
CA HIS A 362 -12.71 -13.46 -29.50
C HIS A 362 -12.84 -12.91 -30.92
N HIS A 363 -13.99 -12.34 -31.31
CA HIS A 363 -14.14 -11.65 -32.59
C HIS A 363 -13.77 -10.15 -32.53
N GLU A 364 -13.23 -9.67 -31.40
CA GLU A 364 -12.74 -8.30 -31.17
C GLU A 364 -13.74 -7.18 -31.56
N LYS A 365 -15.03 -7.47 -31.38
CA LYS A 365 -16.14 -6.54 -31.63
C LYS A 365 -16.94 -6.28 -30.35
N PRO A 366 -17.43 -5.05 -30.13
CA PRO A 366 -18.27 -4.74 -28.98
C PRO A 366 -19.53 -5.59 -28.91
N LEU A 367 -19.88 -5.98 -27.69
CA LEU A 367 -20.98 -6.90 -27.39
C LEU A 367 -21.69 -6.44 -26.11
N ILE A 368 -22.99 -6.18 -26.20
CA ILE A 368 -23.83 -5.91 -25.02
C ILE A 368 -24.54 -7.20 -24.60
N ILE A 369 -24.28 -7.62 -23.36
CA ILE A 369 -24.76 -8.85 -22.75
C ILE A 369 -25.82 -8.44 -21.71
N ARG A 370 -27.09 -8.74 -22.00
CA ARG A 370 -28.20 -8.26 -21.16
C ARG A 370 -28.43 -9.13 -19.94
N ASN A 371 -28.77 -8.48 -18.83
CA ASN A 371 -29.26 -9.10 -17.58
C ASN A 371 -28.35 -10.14 -16.89
N ILE A 372 -27.14 -10.40 -17.41
CA ILE A 372 -26.24 -11.47 -16.95
C ILE A 372 -25.89 -11.37 -15.46
N TYR A 373 -25.79 -10.14 -14.93
CA TYR A 373 -25.47 -9.88 -13.54
C TYR A 373 -26.68 -9.37 -12.71
N ASN A 374 -27.92 -9.57 -13.18
CA ASN A 374 -29.12 -9.20 -12.41
C ASN A 374 -29.19 -9.84 -11.01
N LYS A 375 -28.55 -11.00 -10.81
CA LYS A 375 -28.48 -11.71 -9.52
C LYS A 375 -27.20 -11.43 -8.73
N MET A 376 -26.30 -10.56 -9.21
CA MET A 376 -25.10 -10.17 -8.48
C MET A 376 -25.51 -9.34 -7.25
N GLU A 377 -24.92 -9.63 -6.10
CA GLU A 377 -25.25 -8.98 -4.83
C GLU A 377 -25.06 -7.45 -4.90
N ALA A 378 -24.03 -6.96 -5.59
CA ALA A 378 -23.83 -5.54 -5.89
C ALA A 378 -25.02 -4.91 -6.64
N VAL A 379 -25.64 -5.61 -7.59
CA VAL A 379 -26.79 -5.11 -8.36
C VAL A 379 -28.08 -5.07 -7.52
N GLN A 380 -28.16 -5.87 -6.46
CA GLN A 380 -29.28 -5.89 -5.51
C GLN A 380 -29.10 -4.91 -4.34
N LYS A 381 -27.86 -4.76 -3.83
CA LYS A 381 -27.52 -3.95 -2.65
C LYS A 381 -27.14 -2.52 -2.98
N TRP A 382 -26.30 -2.30 -4.00
CA TRP A 382 -25.56 -1.03 -4.11
C TRP A 382 -26.43 0.11 -4.62
N ASN A 383 -26.49 1.16 -3.81
CA ASN A 383 -27.14 2.43 -4.07
C ASN A 383 -26.48 3.50 -3.18
N PHE A 384 -26.81 4.77 -3.37
CA PHE A 384 -26.18 5.85 -2.60
C PHE A 384 -26.42 5.76 -1.09
N THR A 385 -27.60 5.32 -0.65
CA THR A 385 -27.90 5.15 0.78
C THR A 385 -27.06 4.02 1.38
N TYR A 386 -26.93 2.88 0.68
CA TYR A 386 -26.06 1.77 1.10
C TYR A 386 -24.58 2.21 1.17
N PHE A 387 -24.05 2.86 0.12
CA PHE A 387 -22.67 3.36 0.16
C PHE A 387 -22.47 4.48 1.19
N PHE A 388 -23.45 5.33 1.44
CA PHE A 388 -23.37 6.33 2.51
C PHE A 388 -23.30 5.65 3.88
N GLU A 389 -24.18 4.68 4.16
CA GLU A 389 -24.12 3.89 5.39
C GLU A 389 -22.75 3.23 5.57
N LYS A 390 -22.26 2.50 4.55
CA LYS A 390 -21.04 1.68 4.62
C LYS A 390 -19.71 2.44 4.47
N MET A 391 -19.70 3.67 3.96
CA MET A 391 -18.45 4.41 3.71
C MET A 391 -18.52 5.95 3.78
N HIS A 392 -19.56 6.57 4.35
CA HIS A 392 -19.72 8.05 4.48
C HIS A 392 -18.43 8.83 4.82
N ALA A 393 -17.67 8.41 5.84
CA ALA A 393 -16.47 9.12 6.29
C ALA A 393 -15.18 8.76 5.52
N ARG A 394 -15.23 7.78 4.61
CA ARG A 394 -14.08 7.36 3.80
C ARG A 394 -13.75 8.41 2.74
N THR A 395 -12.46 8.59 2.48
CA THR A 395 -11.96 9.66 1.58
C THR A 395 -11.47 9.09 0.26
N PHE A 396 -11.94 9.66 -0.85
CA PHE A 396 -11.69 9.17 -2.21
C PHE A 396 -11.17 10.30 -3.11
N PRO A 397 -10.42 9.98 -4.19
CA PRO A 397 -10.12 10.95 -5.25
C PRO A 397 -11.41 11.26 -6.01
N VAL A 398 -11.77 12.54 -6.07
CA VAL A 398 -12.95 13.02 -6.79
C VAL A 398 -12.50 14.07 -7.80
N GLU A 399 -12.81 13.83 -9.07
CA GLU A 399 -12.72 14.80 -10.16
C GLU A 399 -13.81 15.86 -10.01
N ILE A 400 -13.45 17.11 -10.30
CA ILE A 400 -14.33 18.28 -10.24
C ILE A 400 -14.25 18.97 -11.61
N GLY A 401 -15.36 18.98 -12.35
CA GLY A 401 -15.45 19.53 -13.69
C GLY A 401 -16.36 18.70 -14.62
N SER A 402 -16.53 19.16 -15.86
CA SER A 402 -17.35 18.47 -16.87
C SER A 402 -16.65 17.28 -17.55
N SER A 403 -15.32 17.30 -17.61
CA SER A 403 -14.47 16.17 -18.02
C SER A 403 -13.03 16.40 -17.54
N TYR A 404 -12.23 15.33 -17.43
CA TYR A 404 -10.79 15.41 -17.09
C TYR A 404 -9.94 16.16 -18.13
N SER A 405 -10.49 16.45 -19.31
CA SER A 405 -9.84 17.18 -20.41
C SER A 405 -10.34 18.63 -20.54
N ALA A 406 -11.26 19.08 -19.68
CA ALA A 406 -11.77 20.45 -19.69
C ALA A 406 -10.82 21.42 -18.96
N GLU A 407 -10.68 22.64 -19.47
CA GLU A 407 -10.00 23.71 -18.75
C GLU A 407 -10.70 23.98 -17.42
N GLY A 408 -9.91 24.07 -16.33
CA GLY A 408 -10.43 24.20 -14.97
C GLY A 408 -10.85 22.90 -14.29
N SER A 409 -10.74 21.74 -14.96
CA SER A 409 -10.88 20.44 -14.28
C SER A 409 -9.79 20.26 -13.21
N SER A 410 -10.14 19.61 -12.10
CA SER A 410 -9.21 19.31 -11.01
C SER A 410 -9.59 18.02 -10.30
N GLN A 411 -8.66 17.43 -9.53
CA GLN A 411 -8.94 16.29 -8.66
C GLN A 411 -8.69 16.67 -7.20
N LYS A 412 -9.57 16.20 -6.30
CA LYS A 412 -9.52 16.51 -4.88
C LYS A 412 -9.91 15.32 -4.03
N MET A 413 -9.13 15.03 -3.00
CA MET A 413 -9.47 14.01 -2.00
C MET A 413 -10.62 14.50 -1.10
N MET A 414 -11.79 13.87 -1.23
CA MET A 414 -13.07 14.27 -0.63
C MET A 414 -13.71 13.11 0.14
N SER A 415 -14.43 13.37 1.25
CA SER A 415 -15.18 12.29 1.93
C SER A 415 -16.43 11.92 1.13
N PHE A 416 -16.84 10.65 1.15
CA PHE A 416 -18.02 10.20 0.41
C PHE A 416 -19.31 10.91 0.85
N LYS A 417 -19.39 11.27 2.13
CA LYS A 417 -20.43 12.13 2.70
C LYS A 417 -20.42 13.52 2.05
N ASP A 418 -19.26 14.18 1.95
CA ASP A 418 -19.19 15.52 1.35
C ASP A 418 -19.49 15.47 -0.16
N PHE A 419 -19.08 14.39 -0.85
CA PHE A 419 -19.42 14.10 -2.25
C PHE A 419 -20.93 13.93 -2.48
N LEU A 420 -21.63 13.21 -1.59
CA LEU A 420 -23.08 13.03 -1.69
C LEU A 420 -23.91 14.20 -1.15
N VAL A 421 -23.39 15.01 -0.23
CA VAL A 421 -24.02 16.27 0.18
C VAL A 421 -23.87 17.34 -0.91
N ASN A 422 -22.73 17.37 -1.61
CA ASN A 422 -22.41 18.30 -2.71
C ASN A 422 -22.93 19.73 -2.50
N ARG A 423 -22.47 20.39 -1.42
CA ARG A 423 -23.02 21.69 -0.96
C ARG A 423 -22.96 22.83 -2.00
N ASN A 424 -22.04 22.72 -2.94
CA ASN A 424 -21.78 23.72 -3.97
C ASN A 424 -22.51 23.40 -5.29
N ASN A 425 -23.20 22.25 -5.40
CA ASN A 425 -23.71 21.68 -6.64
C ASN A 425 -22.66 21.61 -7.76
N GLU A 426 -21.43 21.23 -7.40
CA GLU A 426 -20.32 21.00 -8.32
C GLU A 426 -20.57 19.74 -9.17
N THR A 427 -20.03 19.70 -10.40
CA THR A 427 -19.96 18.45 -11.16
C THR A 427 -18.85 17.59 -10.58
N LEU A 428 -19.22 16.62 -9.75
CA LEU A 428 -18.30 15.74 -9.01
C LEU A 428 -18.31 14.32 -9.60
N TYR A 429 -17.15 13.73 -9.83
CA TYR A 429 -17.04 12.37 -10.34
C TYR A 429 -15.92 11.60 -9.63
N LEU A 430 -16.27 10.50 -8.96
CA LEU A 430 -15.31 9.53 -8.44
C LEU A 430 -14.99 8.58 -9.61
N GLY A 431 -14.11 9.02 -10.51
CA GLY A 431 -13.69 8.31 -11.71
C GLY A 431 -12.54 7.33 -11.46
N GLN A 432 -12.46 6.29 -12.29
CA GLN A 432 -11.33 5.37 -12.47
C GLN A 432 -10.61 4.92 -11.18
N HIS A 433 -11.34 4.65 -10.08
CA HIS A 433 -10.74 4.36 -8.78
C HIS A 433 -10.98 2.92 -8.35
N ASN A 434 -9.92 2.19 -8.02
CA ASN A 434 -10.02 0.84 -7.47
C ASN A 434 -10.47 0.89 -6.00
N ILE A 435 -11.79 1.01 -5.80
CA ILE A 435 -12.38 1.20 -4.46
C ILE A 435 -12.07 0.03 -3.51
N PHE A 436 -11.88 -1.17 -4.05
CA PHE A 436 -11.61 -2.39 -3.31
C PHE A 436 -10.26 -2.33 -2.58
N LYS A 437 -9.29 -1.55 -3.08
CA LYS A 437 -8.03 -1.28 -2.35
C LYS A 437 -8.26 -0.54 -1.02
N GLN A 438 -9.39 0.16 -0.86
CA GLN A 438 -9.80 0.81 0.39
C GLN A 438 -10.91 0.06 1.14
N ILE A 439 -11.85 -0.54 0.41
CA ILE A 439 -13.12 -1.10 0.91
C ILE A 439 -13.22 -2.58 0.49
N GLU A 440 -12.41 -3.42 1.12
CA GLU A 440 -12.19 -4.82 0.73
C GLU A 440 -13.46 -5.68 0.70
N PHE A 441 -14.38 -5.50 1.67
CA PHE A 441 -15.64 -6.26 1.75
C PHE A 441 -16.62 -6.02 0.59
N LEU A 442 -16.40 -5.00 -0.25
CA LEU A 442 -17.17 -4.84 -1.49
C LEU A 442 -16.79 -5.89 -2.55
N LEU A 443 -15.71 -6.64 -2.36
CA LEU A 443 -15.38 -7.79 -3.21
C LEU A 443 -16.38 -8.93 -3.05
N ASP A 444 -16.95 -9.12 -1.85
CA ASP A 444 -17.93 -10.18 -1.55
C ASP A 444 -19.27 -9.97 -2.31
N ASP A 445 -19.53 -8.75 -2.78
CA ASP A 445 -20.74 -8.39 -3.51
C ASP A 445 -20.62 -8.58 -5.03
N ILE A 446 -19.42 -8.87 -5.58
CA ILE A 446 -19.15 -8.86 -7.04
C ILE A 446 -18.71 -10.21 -7.61
N ILE A 447 -18.77 -10.33 -8.94
CA ILE A 447 -18.25 -11.47 -9.71
C ILE A 447 -17.34 -10.91 -10.81
N ILE A 448 -16.13 -11.45 -10.94
CA ILE A 448 -15.23 -11.16 -12.07
C ILE A 448 -15.65 -12.07 -13.25
N PRO A 449 -15.89 -11.53 -14.46
CA PRO A 449 -16.25 -12.33 -15.63
C PRO A 449 -15.16 -13.34 -16.03
N ASN A 450 -15.49 -14.59 -16.39
CA ASN A 450 -14.44 -15.57 -16.72
C ASN A 450 -13.66 -15.25 -18.00
N ILE A 451 -14.20 -14.40 -18.89
CA ILE A 451 -13.44 -13.84 -20.03
C ILE A 451 -12.20 -13.05 -19.58
N CYS A 452 -12.19 -12.48 -18.37
CA CYS A 452 -11.03 -11.79 -17.82
C CYS A 452 -9.86 -12.75 -17.50
N PHE A 453 -10.12 -14.05 -17.40
CA PHE A 453 -9.12 -15.08 -17.11
C PHE A 453 -8.70 -15.90 -18.34
N TYR A 454 -9.01 -15.43 -19.56
CA TYR A 454 -8.78 -16.18 -20.79
C TYR A 454 -7.29 -16.35 -21.14
N ASN A 455 -6.51 -15.26 -21.07
CA ASN A 455 -5.07 -15.28 -21.37
C ASN A 455 -4.21 -15.56 -20.12
N ASP A 456 -4.67 -15.16 -18.94
CA ASP A 456 -3.97 -15.33 -17.67
C ASP A 456 -4.99 -15.57 -16.54
N ILE A 457 -4.76 -16.58 -15.70
CA ILE A 457 -5.61 -16.92 -14.55
C ILE A 457 -5.31 -16.09 -13.29
N ASN A 458 -4.30 -15.22 -13.32
CA ASN A 458 -3.91 -14.38 -12.20
C ASN A 458 -4.85 -13.18 -11.99
N ILE A 459 -5.62 -13.21 -10.90
CA ILE A 459 -6.56 -12.14 -10.48
C ILE A 459 -5.92 -10.77 -10.23
N GLU A 460 -4.62 -10.71 -9.95
CA GLU A 460 -3.90 -9.43 -9.79
C GLU A 460 -3.66 -8.72 -11.14
N ASN A 461 -3.72 -9.46 -12.26
CA ASN A 461 -3.62 -8.90 -13.60
C ASN A 461 -4.98 -8.39 -14.13
N VAL A 462 -6.08 -8.58 -13.38
CA VAL A 462 -7.40 -8.01 -13.70
C VAL A 462 -7.60 -6.69 -12.95
N GLU A 463 -7.34 -5.57 -13.62
CA GLU A 463 -7.51 -4.24 -13.04
C GLU A 463 -9.01 -3.93 -12.85
N ARG A 464 -9.39 -3.68 -11.60
CA ARG A 464 -10.78 -3.42 -11.17
C ARG A 464 -10.95 -1.96 -10.82
N ASN A 465 -11.74 -1.22 -11.60
CA ASN A 465 -12.01 0.20 -11.37
C ASN A 465 -13.50 0.47 -11.15
N THR A 466 -13.79 1.28 -10.15
CA THR A 466 -15.12 1.72 -9.73
C THR A 466 -15.31 3.17 -10.18
N TRP A 467 -16.55 3.49 -10.55
CA TRP A 467 -16.91 4.81 -11.08
C TRP A 467 -18.23 5.27 -10.44
N ILE A 468 -18.30 6.47 -9.87
CA ILE A 468 -19.51 6.97 -9.15
C ILE A 468 -19.73 8.48 -9.43
N GLY A 469 -20.97 8.89 -9.72
CA GLY A 469 -21.31 10.28 -10.04
C GLY A 469 -22.80 10.63 -9.92
N PRO A 470 -23.16 11.92 -9.94
CA PRO A 470 -24.51 12.36 -10.27
C PRO A 470 -24.70 12.22 -11.78
N ALA A 471 -25.89 11.78 -12.19
CA ALA A 471 -26.25 11.44 -13.56
C ALA A 471 -25.28 10.54 -14.37
N ASN A 472 -24.29 9.85 -13.78
CA ASN A 472 -23.16 9.30 -14.55
C ASN A 472 -22.73 7.83 -14.47
N THR A 473 -23.35 6.88 -13.72
CA THR A 473 -22.66 5.56 -13.54
C THR A 473 -23.34 4.18 -13.16
N ILE A 474 -24.58 3.75 -13.42
CA ILE A 474 -25.20 2.42 -13.00
C ILE A 474 -25.66 2.30 -11.50
N PHE A 475 -26.72 1.55 -11.15
CA PHE A 475 -27.99 2.10 -10.54
C PHE A 475 -28.64 3.14 -11.47
N GLY A 476 -28.61 2.84 -12.75
CA GLY A 476 -28.82 3.82 -13.78
C GLY A 476 -28.41 3.32 -15.15
N LYS A 477 -28.59 4.17 -16.15
CA LYS A 477 -28.38 3.85 -17.56
C LYS A 477 -27.23 4.68 -18.13
N LYS A 478 -26.19 4.03 -18.68
CA LYS A 478 -25.13 4.69 -19.46
C LYS A 478 -25.48 4.69 -20.94
N LEU A 479 -25.48 5.84 -21.62
CA LEU A 479 -25.30 5.89 -23.07
C LEU A 479 -23.81 5.69 -23.37
N ILE A 480 -23.50 4.77 -24.27
CA ILE A 480 -22.12 4.49 -24.69
C ILE A 480 -22.06 4.49 -26.21
N ARG A 481 -21.13 5.28 -26.76
CA ARG A 481 -20.82 5.34 -28.19
C ARG A 481 -19.40 4.83 -28.44
N LEU A 482 -19.23 3.92 -29.41
CA LEU A 482 -17.98 3.20 -29.66
C LEU A 482 -17.52 3.37 -31.11
N CYS A 483 -16.24 3.67 -31.32
CA CYS A 483 -15.61 3.74 -32.65
C CYS A 483 -14.39 2.80 -32.73
N ALA A 484 -14.31 2.03 -33.82
CA ALA A 484 -13.25 1.05 -34.03
C ALA A 484 -11.84 1.68 -34.10
N PRO A 485 -10.76 0.99 -33.66
CA PRO A 485 -9.39 1.51 -33.64
C PRO A 485 -8.91 2.07 -34.98
N LYS A 486 -9.39 1.49 -36.10
CA LYS A 486 -9.12 1.93 -37.48
C LYS A 486 -9.39 3.42 -37.72
N TRP A 487 -10.28 4.04 -36.93
CA TRP A 487 -10.66 5.44 -37.04
C TRP A 487 -9.80 6.42 -36.24
N GLY A 488 -8.74 6.00 -35.53
CA GLY A 488 -8.00 6.88 -34.61
C GLY A 488 -7.51 8.21 -35.20
N ARG A 489 -7.16 8.26 -36.50
CA ARG A 489 -6.77 9.51 -37.20
C ARG A 489 -7.94 10.49 -37.47
N ASN A 490 -9.17 10.02 -37.30
CA ASN A 490 -10.42 10.77 -37.42
C ASN A 490 -10.99 11.18 -36.04
N MET A 491 -10.46 10.62 -34.95
CA MET A 491 -10.86 10.92 -33.57
C MET A 491 -10.10 12.10 -32.94
N TYR A 492 -9.20 12.74 -33.69
CA TYR A 492 -8.40 13.91 -33.26
C TYR A 492 -7.83 13.76 -31.83
N PRO A 493 -6.86 12.85 -31.59
CA PRO A 493 -6.24 12.70 -30.28
C PRO A 493 -5.64 14.02 -29.76
N ILE A 494 -5.60 14.20 -28.44
CA ILE A 494 -4.83 15.27 -27.79
C ILE A 494 -3.34 14.93 -27.86
N ASP A 495 -2.47 15.90 -28.15
CA ASP A 495 -1.03 15.64 -28.22
C ASP A 495 -0.41 15.34 -26.83
N GLY A 496 0.59 14.46 -26.79
CA GLY A 496 1.34 14.12 -25.58
C GLY A 496 0.67 13.04 -24.71
N ILE A 497 0.58 13.29 -23.40
CA ILE A 497 0.18 12.30 -22.37
C ILE A 497 -1.26 11.80 -22.57
N LEU A 498 -2.16 12.64 -23.12
CA LEU A 498 -3.57 12.34 -23.36
C LEU A 498 -3.84 11.86 -24.81
N SER A 499 -2.87 11.22 -25.46
CA SER A 499 -3.00 10.75 -26.86
C SER A 499 -3.97 9.58 -27.08
N ASN A 500 -4.55 9.06 -25.99
CA ASN A 500 -5.72 8.16 -25.98
C ASN A 500 -7.07 8.90 -25.82
N THR A 501 -7.07 10.23 -25.66
CA THR A 501 -8.26 11.07 -25.48
C THR A 501 -8.56 11.87 -26.75
N SER A 502 -9.83 11.93 -27.14
CA SER A 502 -10.33 12.68 -28.30
C SER A 502 -10.55 14.16 -27.96
N GLN A 503 -10.17 15.08 -28.87
CA GLN A 503 -10.52 16.51 -28.80
C GLN A 503 -11.99 16.81 -29.13
N ILE A 504 -12.72 15.84 -29.69
CA ILE A 504 -14.11 15.97 -30.15
C ILE A 504 -15.07 15.78 -28.97
N ASP A 505 -16.04 16.69 -28.84
CA ASP A 505 -17.24 16.46 -28.02
C ASP A 505 -18.06 15.31 -28.62
N GLY A 506 -18.18 14.21 -27.88
CA GLY A 506 -18.87 13.01 -28.34
C GLY A 506 -20.40 13.12 -28.40
N GLU A 507 -20.99 14.18 -27.82
CA GLU A 507 -22.43 14.49 -27.96
C GLU A 507 -22.68 15.51 -29.06
N PHE A 508 -21.94 16.62 -29.06
CA PHE A 508 -22.11 17.78 -29.94
C PHE A 508 -20.83 18.09 -30.74
N PRO A 509 -20.43 17.20 -31.67
CA PRO A 509 -19.17 17.34 -32.41
C PRO A 509 -19.18 18.56 -33.33
N ASP A 510 -18.19 19.43 -33.16
CA ASP A 510 -17.88 20.52 -34.09
C ASP A 510 -17.31 19.94 -35.40
N PHE A 511 -18.15 19.82 -36.42
CA PHE A 511 -17.76 19.29 -37.73
C PHE A 511 -16.93 20.27 -38.58
N GLU A 512 -16.90 21.57 -38.25
CA GLU A 512 -16.05 22.55 -38.95
C GLU A 512 -14.59 22.46 -38.46
N LYS A 513 -14.41 22.28 -37.14
CA LYS A 513 -13.11 22.03 -36.50
C LYS A 513 -12.63 20.58 -36.69
N PHE A 514 -13.54 19.61 -36.68
CA PHE A 514 -13.23 18.17 -36.74
C PHE A 514 -13.79 17.44 -38.00
N PRO A 515 -13.61 17.94 -39.24
CA PRO A 515 -14.26 17.41 -40.44
C PRO A 515 -13.88 15.98 -40.84
N LYS A 516 -12.84 15.37 -40.25
CA LYS A 516 -12.56 13.94 -40.41
C LYS A 516 -13.52 13.05 -39.59
N PHE A 517 -14.11 13.56 -38.50
CA PHE A 517 -15.05 12.80 -37.68
C PHE A 517 -16.35 12.51 -38.43
N GLY A 518 -16.82 13.46 -39.25
CA GLY A 518 -17.94 13.26 -40.18
C GLY A 518 -17.71 12.23 -41.30
N LYS A 519 -16.56 11.53 -41.29
CA LYS A 519 -16.23 10.40 -42.18
C LYS A 519 -16.07 9.08 -41.42
N VAL A 520 -16.40 9.03 -40.13
CA VAL A 520 -16.36 7.81 -39.32
C VAL A 520 -17.64 7.02 -39.54
N GLU A 521 -17.51 5.87 -40.18
CA GLU A 521 -18.59 4.88 -40.31
C GLU A 521 -18.55 3.89 -39.13
N GLU A 522 -19.63 3.15 -38.89
CA GLU A 522 -19.72 2.18 -37.78
C GLU A 522 -19.51 2.80 -36.38
N ILE A 523 -20.09 3.99 -36.14
CA ILE A 523 -20.25 4.50 -34.77
C ILE A 523 -21.35 3.68 -34.09
N PHE A 524 -20.97 2.75 -33.23
CA PHE A 524 -21.94 1.93 -32.50
C PHE A 524 -22.47 2.67 -31.28
N GLU A 525 -23.74 2.48 -30.93
CA GLU A 525 -24.40 3.09 -29.78
C GLU A 525 -25.25 2.06 -29.02
N THR A 526 -25.19 2.08 -27.70
CA THR A 526 -26.10 1.33 -26.83
C THR A 526 -26.37 2.07 -25.53
N VAL A 527 -27.42 1.66 -24.83
CA VAL A 527 -27.66 2.02 -23.44
C VAL A 527 -27.40 0.80 -22.56
N VAL A 528 -26.51 0.89 -21.58
CA VAL A 528 -26.19 -0.16 -20.60
C VAL A 528 -26.94 0.12 -19.30
N GLY A 529 -27.71 -0.84 -18.80
CA GLY A 529 -28.45 -0.74 -17.53
C GLY A 529 -27.80 -1.52 -16.36
N PRO A 530 -28.43 -1.53 -15.18
CA PRO A 530 -28.02 -2.40 -14.07
C PRO A 530 -28.12 -3.88 -14.46
N GLY A 531 -27.08 -4.66 -14.15
CA GLY A 531 -27.01 -6.10 -14.45
C GLY A 531 -26.66 -6.46 -15.91
N ASP A 532 -26.55 -5.47 -16.81
CA ASP A 532 -25.95 -5.66 -18.13
C ASP A 532 -24.40 -5.64 -18.04
N ALA A 533 -23.75 -6.27 -19.02
CA ALA A 533 -22.30 -6.19 -19.20
C ALA A 533 -21.95 -5.79 -20.65
N LEU A 534 -21.04 -4.82 -20.82
CA LEU A 534 -20.55 -4.39 -22.13
C LEU A 534 -19.08 -4.81 -22.29
N PHE A 535 -18.80 -5.65 -23.30
CA PHE A 535 -17.44 -5.89 -23.74
C PHE A 535 -16.99 -4.76 -24.68
N ILE A 536 -15.89 -4.10 -24.33
CA ILE A 536 -15.20 -3.11 -25.17
C ILE A 536 -13.83 -3.71 -25.52
N PRO A 537 -13.54 -4.06 -26.79
CA PRO A 537 -12.26 -4.65 -27.16
C PRO A 537 -11.11 -3.63 -27.08
N ARG A 538 -9.87 -4.13 -26.99
CA ARG A 538 -8.66 -3.31 -26.83
C ARG A 538 -8.56 -2.20 -27.89
N GLY A 539 -8.26 -0.98 -27.44
CA GLY A 539 -8.04 0.17 -28.32
C GLY A 539 -9.29 0.78 -28.97
N TRP A 540 -10.50 0.31 -28.64
CA TRP A 540 -11.73 0.94 -29.11
C TRP A 540 -11.98 2.28 -28.39
N TRP A 541 -12.22 3.32 -29.19
CA TRP A 541 -12.61 4.64 -28.70
C TRP A 541 -14.01 4.57 -28.13
N HIS A 542 -14.22 5.15 -26.95
CA HIS A 542 -15.49 5.11 -26.26
C HIS A 542 -15.84 6.47 -25.64
N MET A 543 -17.01 7.00 -25.97
CA MET A 543 -17.66 8.06 -25.19
C MET A 543 -18.68 7.40 -24.26
N VAL A 544 -18.71 7.84 -23.01
CA VAL A 544 -19.66 7.41 -21.98
C VAL A 544 -20.31 8.66 -21.39
N LYS A 545 -21.64 8.76 -21.52
CA LYS A 545 -22.48 9.76 -20.84
C LYS A 545 -23.64 9.02 -20.23
N SER A 546 -23.94 9.20 -18.95
CA SER A 546 -25.09 8.51 -18.36
C SER A 546 -26.29 9.42 -18.17
N LEU A 547 -27.41 8.77 -17.82
CA LEU A 547 -28.75 9.32 -17.99
C LEU A 547 -29.50 9.46 -16.65
N THR A 548 -28.86 9.04 -15.55
CA THR A 548 -29.44 8.85 -14.20
C THR A 548 -28.30 8.68 -13.19
N PRO A 549 -28.43 9.09 -11.90
CA PRO A 549 -27.43 9.14 -10.80
C PRO A 549 -26.21 8.20 -10.83
N SER A 550 -26.12 7.16 -9.97
CA SER A 550 -25.50 5.85 -10.28
C SER A 550 -23.92 5.81 -10.31
N ILE A 551 -22.97 4.91 -9.89
CA ILE A 551 -22.73 3.54 -9.26
C ILE A 551 -22.25 2.33 -10.16
N SER A 552 -20.96 2.28 -10.57
CA SER A 552 -20.40 1.37 -11.63
C SER A 552 -19.14 0.56 -11.29
N LEU A 553 -18.86 -0.47 -12.10
CA LEU A 553 -17.61 -1.25 -12.17
C LEU A 553 -17.10 -1.46 -13.61
N SER A 554 -15.78 -1.58 -13.77
CA SER A 554 -15.11 -2.03 -15.00
C SER A 554 -13.92 -2.96 -14.67
N HIS A 555 -13.77 -4.03 -15.44
CA HIS A 555 -12.63 -4.96 -15.38
C HIS A 555 -11.78 -4.80 -16.64
N TRP A 556 -10.49 -4.51 -16.50
CA TRP A 556 -9.53 -4.46 -17.61
C TRP A 556 -8.59 -5.67 -17.52
N PHE A 557 -8.27 -6.25 -18.67
CA PHE A 557 -7.46 -7.46 -18.84
C PHE A 557 -6.82 -7.46 -20.25
N ASP A 558 -5.76 -8.23 -20.45
CA ASP A 558 -5.03 -8.37 -21.73
C ASP A 558 -5.55 -9.54 -22.59
#